data_AF-A0A2S9FQA7-F1
#
_entry.id   AF-A0A2S9FQA7-F1
#
_cell.length_a   1.000
_cell.length_b   1.000
_cell.length_c   1.000
_cell.angle_alpha   90.00
_cell.angle_beta   90.00
_cell.angle_gamma   90.00
#
_symmetry.space_group_name_H-M   'P 1'
#
loop_
_entity.id
_entity.type
_entity.pdbx_description
1 polymer ?
#
loop_
_entity_poly.entity_id
_entity_poly.type
_entity_poly.pdbx_seq_one_letter_code
_entity_poly.pdbx_strand_id
1 'polypeptide(L)'
;FPALLAALNTVAGGVPTDEGGKLDFKIHLQDPPPCSTGFIPPTQIRSPADTTLRELPADLYCKVPHNDPSVVRGARNYPCQEFPGKRAPTVQLCRDPRGYVPLG
;
A
#
# COMPACT_ATOMS: atom_id res chain seq x y z
N PHE A 1 -7.75 17.09 15.21
CA PHE A 1 -8.26 18.00 14.17
C PHE A 1 -9.70 18.43 14.45
N PRO A 2 -9.94 19.32 15.44
CA PRO A 2 -11.31 19.69 15.83
C PRO A 2 -12.03 20.56 14.78
N ALA A 3 -11.33 21.50 14.15
CA ALA A 3 -11.90 22.41 13.16
C ALA A 3 -12.37 21.69 11.88
N LEU A 4 -11.63 20.66 11.45
CA LEU A 4 -12.00 19.86 10.28
C LEU A 4 -13.28 19.06 10.53
N LEU A 5 -13.43 18.47 11.71
CA LEU A 5 -14.63 17.72 12.09
C LEU A 5 -15.85 18.63 12.24
N ALA A 6 -15.68 19.84 12.78
CA ALA A 6 -16.75 20.83 12.86
C ALA A 6 -17.25 21.24 11.46
N ALA A 7 -16.34 21.53 10.52
CA ALA A 7 -16.69 21.86 9.15
C ALA A 7 -17.44 20.71 8.44
N LEU A 8 -16.99 19.47 8.63
CA LEU A 8 -17.66 18.28 8.10
C LEU A 8 -19.09 18.11 8.65
N ASN A 9 -19.30 18.32 9.95
CA ASN A 9 -20.63 18.24 10.55
C ASN A 9 -21.59 19.32 10.00
N THR A 10 -21.10 20.54 9.75
CA THR A 10 -21.90 21.60 9.11
C THR A 10 -22.32 21.22 7.69
N VAL A 11 -21.42 20.61 6.93
CA VAL A 11 -21.69 20.17 5.54
C VAL A 11 -22.63 18.95 5.51
N ALA A 12 -22.47 18.01 6.44
CA ALA A 12 -23.28 16.79 6.50
C ALA A 12 -24.67 16.99 7.13
N GLY A 13 -24.81 17.92 8.09
CA GLY A 13 -26.05 18.22 8.80
C GLY A 13 -26.78 19.47 8.30
N GLY A 14 -26.29 20.11 7.24
CA GLY A 14 -26.87 21.33 6.68
C GLY A 14 -28.26 21.10 6.08
N VAL A 15 -29.24 21.87 6.54
CA VAL A 15 -30.54 22.06 5.87
C VAL A 15 -30.47 23.31 4.98
N PRO A 16 -31.15 23.36 3.83
CA PRO A 16 -32.07 22.36 3.26
C PRO A 16 -31.43 21.03 2.83
N THR A 17 -32.18 19.91 2.93
CA THR A 17 -31.71 18.55 2.56
C THR A 17 -31.21 18.43 1.11
N ASP A 18 -31.62 19.34 0.23
CA ASP A 18 -31.20 19.45 -1.17
C ASP A 18 -29.96 20.33 -1.40
N GLU A 19 -29.48 21.02 -0.37
CA GLU A 19 -28.28 21.87 -0.37
C GLU A 19 -27.11 21.30 0.47
N GLY A 20 -27.32 20.15 1.12
CA GLY A 20 -26.30 19.45 1.91
C GLY A 20 -25.14 18.90 1.06
N GLY A 21 -24.02 18.59 1.73
CA GLY A 21 -22.84 18.01 1.09
C GLY A 21 -23.14 16.68 0.40
N LYS A 22 -22.94 16.62 -0.92
CA LYS A 22 -23.07 15.38 -1.69
C LYS A 22 -21.81 14.54 -1.51
N LEU A 23 -21.89 13.53 -0.64
CA LEU A 23 -20.84 12.53 -0.46
C LEU A 23 -20.98 11.44 -1.52
N ASP A 24 -19.94 11.25 -2.31
CA ASP A 24 -19.82 10.14 -3.25
C ASP A 24 -18.96 9.05 -2.60
N PHE A 25 -19.60 7.98 -2.14
CA PHE A 25 -18.91 6.83 -1.58
C PHE A 25 -18.40 5.94 -2.71
N LYS A 26 -17.10 6.04 -3.02
CA LYS A 26 -16.44 5.08 -3.90
C LYS A 26 -16.18 3.78 -3.15
N ILE A 27 -16.83 2.70 -3.57
CA ILE A 27 -16.57 1.37 -3.02
C ILE A 27 -15.30 0.83 -3.67
N HIS A 28 -14.29 0.53 -2.86
CA HIS A 28 -13.07 -0.14 -3.30
C HIS A 28 -13.12 -1.61 -2.86
N LEU A 29 -13.40 -2.52 -3.79
CA LEU A 29 -13.56 -3.97 -3.53
C LEU A 29 -12.23 -4.73 -3.52
N GLN A 30 -11.11 -4.07 -3.20
CA GLN A 30 -9.79 -4.72 -3.22
C GLN A 30 -9.52 -5.43 -4.56
N ASP A 31 -9.78 -4.74 -5.68
CA ASP A 31 -9.45 -5.21 -7.02
C ASP A 31 -8.45 -4.23 -7.65
N PRO A 32 -7.15 -4.58 -7.74
CA PRO A 32 -6.56 -5.89 -7.43
C PRO A 32 -6.47 -6.19 -5.92
N PRO A 33 -6.41 -7.48 -5.53
CA PRO A 33 -6.30 -7.86 -4.12
C PRO A 33 -5.00 -7.36 -3.51
N PRO A 34 -4.99 -7.07 -2.19
CA PRO A 34 -3.76 -6.74 -1.49
C PRO A 34 -2.85 -7.97 -1.40
N CYS A 35 -1.57 -7.71 -1.22
CA CYS A 35 -0.58 -8.77 -1.03
C CYS A 35 0.01 -8.70 0.37
N SER A 36 -0.01 -9.83 1.08
CA SER A 36 0.61 -10.01 2.39
C SER A 36 1.93 -10.79 2.32
N THR A 37 2.20 -11.51 1.23
CA THR A 37 3.43 -12.29 1.05
C THR A 37 4.66 -11.38 1.05
N GLY A 38 5.60 -11.65 1.96
CA GLY A 38 6.82 -10.84 2.11
C GLY A 38 6.72 -9.71 3.13
N PHE A 39 5.55 -9.52 3.75
CA PHE A 39 5.36 -8.60 4.87
C PHE A 39 5.40 -9.32 6.23
N ILE A 40 5.44 -8.54 7.31
CA ILE A 40 5.37 -9.07 8.67
C ILE A 40 4.02 -9.75 8.95
N PRO A 41 3.98 -10.81 9.76
CA PRO A 41 2.74 -11.47 10.13
C PRO A 41 1.86 -10.55 10.99
N PRO A 42 0.53 -10.75 11.00
CA PRO A 42 -0.40 -9.92 11.75
C PRO A 42 -0.06 -9.78 13.24
N THR A 43 0.47 -10.84 13.86
CA THR A 43 0.88 -10.86 15.27
C THR A 43 2.05 -9.94 15.60
N GLN A 44 2.79 -9.48 14.59
CA GLN A 44 3.89 -8.53 14.75
C GLN A 44 3.48 -7.08 14.41
N ILE A 45 2.24 -6.86 13.96
CA ILE A 45 1.70 -5.52 13.70
C ILE A 45 1.47 -4.85 15.05
N ARG A 46 2.02 -3.65 15.21
CA ARG A 46 1.94 -2.90 16.45
C ARG A 46 0.58 -2.23 16.63
N SER A 47 0.21 -2.06 17.90
CA SER A 47 -0.90 -1.16 18.25
C SER A 47 -0.57 0.27 17.81
N PRO A 48 -1.53 1.01 17.24
CA PRO A 48 -1.34 2.44 16.94
C PRO A 48 -0.99 3.31 18.17
N ALA A 49 -1.23 2.81 19.39
CA ALA A 49 -0.89 3.51 20.63
C ALA A 49 0.58 3.34 21.05
N ASP A 50 1.32 2.39 20.47
CA ASP A 50 2.75 2.21 20.78
C ASP A 50 3.60 3.20 19.98
N THR A 51 4.13 4.22 20.68
CA THR A 51 4.98 5.27 20.10
C THR A 51 6.48 5.03 20.31
N THR A 52 6.88 3.85 20.76
CA THR A 52 8.30 3.53 21.01
C THR A 52 9.09 3.39 19.71
N LEU A 53 10.36 3.81 19.76
CA LEU A 53 11.29 3.66 18.65
C LEU A 53 11.61 2.17 18.43
N ARG A 54 11.66 1.76 17.17
CA ARG A 54 12.06 0.41 16.76
C ARG A 54 12.68 0.46 15.38
N GLU A 55 13.63 -0.43 15.12
CA GLU A 55 14.12 -0.67 13.77
C GLU A 55 13.00 -1.26 12.89
N LEU A 56 12.92 -0.76 11.66
CA LEU A 56 12.00 -1.27 10.67
C LEU A 56 12.67 -2.43 9.93
N PRO A 57 11.97 -3.56 9.69
CA PRO A 57 12.50 -4.60 8.85
C PRO A 57 12.86 -4.02 7.47
N ALA A 58 14.08 -4.26 7.02
CA ALA A 58 14.45 -4.03 5.63
C ALA A 58 13.70 -5.03 4.75
N ASP A 59 13.60 -4.76 3.44
CA ASP A 59 13.13 -5.75 2.46
C ASP A 59 11.61 -6.10 2.53
N LEU A 60 10.78 -5.15 3.00
CA LEU A 60 9.31 -5.27 3.01
C LEU A 60 8.71 -4.83 1.67
N TYR A 61 8.32 -5.80 0.85
CA TYR A 61 7.52 -5.61 -0.34
C TYR A 61 6.79 -6.92 -0.66
N CYS A 62 5.84 -6.85 -1.60
CA CYS A 62 5.10 -8.03 -2.02
C CYS A 62 5.98 -9.00 -2.82
N LYS A 63 6.22 -10.20 -2.25
CA LYS A 63 7.16 -11.22 -2.74
C LYS A 63 6.51 -12.36 -3.56
N VAL A 64 5.41 -12.08 -4.26
CA VAL A 64 4.74 -13.02 -5.21
C VAL A 64 5.35 -12.95 -6.62
N PRO A 65 5.02 -13.86 -7.56
CA PRO A 65 5.50 -13.78 -8.93
C PRO A 65 5.18 -12.45 -9.63
N HIS A 66 5.98 -12.05 -10.63
CA HIS A 66 5.79 -10.78 -11.35
C HIS A 66 4.41 -10.66 -12.02
N ASN A 67 3.86 -11.78 -12.49
CA ASN A 67 2.55 -11.88 -13.15
C ASN A 67 1.38 -12.09 -12.18
N ASP A 68 1.63 -12.12 -10.87
CA ASP A 68 0.56 -12.20 -9.87
C ASP A 68 -0.32 -10.94 -9.93
N PRO A 69 -1.65 -11.08 -9.96
CA PRO A 69 -2.57 -9.95 -10.09
C PRO A 69 -2.63 -9.06 -8.83
N SER A 70 -2.13 -9.53 -7.68
CA SER A 70 -2.20 -8.80 -6.42
C SER A 70 -1.22 -7.63 -6.40
N VAL A 71 -1.70 -6.40 -6.22
CA VAL A 71 -0.86 -5.19 -6.14
C VAL A 71 0.12 -5.10 -7.33
N VAL A 72 -0.41 -5.03 -8.55
CA VAL A 72 0.38 -4.92 -9.81
C VAL A 72 1.31 -3.70 -9.84
N ARG A 73 0.99 -2.64 -9.07
CA ARG A 73 1.79 -1.43 -8.90
C ARG A 73 2.51 -1.50 -7.56
N GLY A 74 3.77 -1.91 -7.55
CA GLY A 74 4.57 -2.01 -6.33
C GLY A 74 6.04 -2.28 -6.63
N ALA A 75 6.86 -2.26 -5.59
CA ALA A 75 8.32 -2.33 -5.72
C ALA A 75 8.79 -3.54 -6.54
N ARG A 76 8.16 -4.71 -6.34
CA ARG A 76 8.38 -5.95 -7.12
C ARG A 76 8.55 -5.70 -8.63
N ASN A 77 7.76 -4.79 -9.21
CA ASN A 77 7.69 -4.57 -10.66
C ASN A 77 8.40 -3.29 -11.13
N TYR A 78 9.24 -2.66 -10.29
CA TYR A 78 9.98 -1.48 -10.75
C TYR A 78 10.96 -1.84 -11.85
N PRO A 79 11.03 -1.03 -12.92
CA PRO A 79 11.98 -1.24 -14.00
C PRO A 79 13.41 -1.02 -13.48
N CYS A 80 14.30 -1.94 -13.81
CA CYS A 80 15.72 -1.78 -13.53
C CYS A 80 16.33 -0.81 -14.54
N GLN A 81 16.68 0.40 -14.09
CA GLN A 81 17.20 1.46 -14.96
C GLN A 81 18.45 1.03 -15.74
N GLU A 82 19.34 0.26 -15.11
CA GLU A 82 20.59 -0.22 -15.70
C GLU A 82 20.40 -1.43 -16.64
N PHE A 83 19.25 -2.11 -16.56
CA PHE A 83 19.00 -3.39 -17.23
C PHE A 83 17.63 -3.39 -17.91
N PRO A 84 17.53 -2.89 -19.16
CA PRO A 84 16.28 -2.86 -19.91
C PRO A 84 15.58 -4.22 -19.95
N GLY A 85 14.27 -4.23 -19.70
CA GLY A 85 13.45 -5.45 -19.65
C GLY A 85 13.48 -6.20 -18.32
N LYS A 86 14.42 -5.89 -17.41
CA LYS A 86 14.49 -6.47 -16.07
C LYS A 86 13.66 -5.65 -15.08
N ARG A 87 13.01 -6.34 -14.14
CA ARG A 87 12.29 -5.72 -13.02
C ARG A 87 12.77 -6.33 -11.72
N ALA A 88 12.93 -5.48 -10.69
CA ALA A 88 13.28 -5.93 -9.36
C ALA A 88 12.90 -4.87 -8.31
N PRO A 89 12.69 -5.29 -7.06
CA PRO A 89 12.31 -4.39 -5.96
C PRO A 89 13.46 -3.55 -5.41
N THR A 90 14.71 -3.91 -5.71
CA THR A 90 15.91 -3.18 -5.25
C THR A 90 16.97 -3.13 -6.33
N VAL A 91 17.88 -2.16 -6.23
CA VAL A 91 19.03 -2.01 -7.16
C VAL A 91 19.96 -3.21 -7.07
N GLN A 92 20.13 -3.78 -5.87
CA GLN A 92 20.96 -4.96 -5.63
C GLN A 92 20.40 -6.17 -6.40
N LEU A 93 19.09 -6.39 -6.36
CA LEU A 93 18.43 -7.46 -7.13
C LEU A 93 18.40 -7.17 -8.63
N CYS A 94 18.37 -5.90 -9.05
CA CYS A 94 18.59 -5.54 -10.45
C CYS A 94 19.97 -6.00 -10.94
N ARG A 95 21.01 -5.89 -10.10
CA ARG A 95 22.40 -6.29 -10.44
C ARG A 95 22.68 -7.79 -10.22
N ASP A 96 21.89 -8.49 -9.40
CA ASP A 96 22.04 -9.94 -9.19
C ASP A 96 21.70 -10.72 -10.49
N PRO A 97 22.58 -11.60 -11.00
CA PRO A 97 22.30 -12.41 -12.19
C PRO A 97 21.05 -13.32 -12.05
N ARG A 98 20.72 -13.78 -10.83
CA ARG A 98 19.49 -14.54 -10.56
C ARG A 98 18.25 -13.66 -10.52
N GLY A 99 18.42 -12.37 -10.21
CA GLY A 99 17.34 -11.39 -10.15
C GLY A 99 16.37 -11.62 -8.98
N TYR A 100 15.15 -11.11 -9.14
CA TYR A 100 14.07 -11.29 -8.18
C TYR A 100 13.56 -12.74 -8.19
N VAL A 101 13.48 -13.36 -7.00
CA VAL A 101 12.93 -14.71 -6.81
C VAL A 101 11.70 -14.61 -5.87
N PRO A 102 10.50 -15.03 -6.31
CA PRO A 102 9.30 -14.98 -5.49
C PRO A 102 9.30 -16.05 -4.39
N LEU A 103 8.48 -15.86 -3.36
CA LEU A 103 8.28 -16.77 -2.23
C LEU A 103 7.07 -17.71 -2.37
N GLY A 104 6.35 -17.64 -3.49
CA GLY A 104 5.15 -18.44 -3.77
C GLY A 104 5.00 -18.72 -5.25
#